data_AF-A0A6V7HBW7-F1
#
_entry.id   AF-A0A6V7HBW7-F1
#
_cell.length_a   1.000
_cell.length_b   1.000
_cell.length_c   1.000
_cell.angle_alpha   90.00
_cell.angle_beta   90.00
_cell.angle_gamma   90.00
#
_symmetry.space_group_name_H-M   'P 1'
#
loop_
_entity.id
_entity.type
_entity.pdbx_description
1 polymer ?
#
loop_
_entity_poly.entity_id
_entity_poly.type
_entity_poly.pdbx_seq_one_letter_code
_entity_poly.pdbx_strand_id
1 'polypeptide(L)'
;SPKKVGDDIAKATSDWKGLKITVQLTIQNRQATISVVPSAASLIIKALKEPPRDRKRQKNIKHNGNLSFDDILSIARSMRPRSMSKYLSGTVKEILGTCQSVGCTVEGRPPRDLIEEINGGKLQVPDE
;
A
#
# COMPACT_ATOMS: atom_id res chain seq x y z
N SER A 1 -11.83 -5.13 28.11
CA SER A 1 -10.57 -4.94 28.85
C SER A 1 -9.55 -4.30 27.93
N PRO A 2 -8.89 -3.21 28.32
CA PRO A 2 -7.89 -2.51 27.49
C PRO A 2 -6.78 -3.44 27.00
N LYS A 3 -6.36 -4.39 27.84
CA LYS A 3 -5.32 -5.38 27.50
C LYS A 3 -5.75 -6.30 26.35
N LYS A 4 -6.98 -6.81 26.40
CA LYS A 4 -7.54 -7.71 25.37
C LYS A 4 -7.59 -7.03 24.00
N VAL A 5 -8.02 -5.77 23.94
CA VAL A 5 -8.07 -5.00 22.69
C VAL A 5 -6.66 -4.77 22.15
N GLY A 6 -5.68 -4.48 23.01
CA GLY A 6 -4.28 -4.37 22.62
C GLY A 6 -3.71 -5.66 22.03
N ASP A 7 -3.98 -6.81 22.66
CA ASP A 7 -3.53 -8.12 22.20
C ASP A 7 -4.18 -8.50 20.86
N ASP A 8 -5.47 -8.22 20.69
CA ASP A 8 -6.19 -8.50 19.45
C ASP A 8 -5.70 -7.59 18.29
N ILE A 9 -5.36 -6.32 18.57
CA ILE A 9 -4.73 -5.43 17.59
C ILE A 9 -3.35 -5.95 17.19
N ALA A 10 -2.54 -6.39 18.16
CA ALA A 10 -1.20 -6.91 17.90
C ALA A 10 -1.24 -8.17 17.02
N LYS A 11 -2.22 -9.07 17.23
CA LYS A 11 -2.43 -10.24 16.39
C LYS A 11 -2.84 -9.85 14.96
N ALA A 12 -3.82 -8.97 14.81
CA ALA A 12 -4.33 -8.53 13.51
C ALA A 12 -3.31 -7.72 12.70
N THR A 13 -2.35 -7.06 13.35
CA THR A 13 -1.32 -6.22 12.70
C THR A 13 0.04 -6.88 12.55
N SER A 14 0.16 -8.17 12.89
CA SER A 14 1.42 -8.92 12.87
C SER A 14 2.10 -8.92 11.49
N ASP A 15 1.33 -9.04 10.41
CA ASP A 15 1.79 -8.99 9.01
C ASP A 15 2.37 -7.64 8.58
N TRP A 16 2.22 -6.61 9.41
CA TRP A 16 2.56 -5.23 9.10
C TRP A 16 3.65 -4.67 10.02
N LYS A 17 4.44 -5.56 10.61
CA LYS A 17 5.48 -5.22 11.57
C LYS A 17 6.47 -4.21 10.99
N GLY A 18 6.68 -3.11 11.71
CA GLY A 18 7.60 -2.04 11.30
C GLY A 18 6.95 -0.94 10.45
N LEU A 19 5.68 -1.12 10.04
CA LEU A 19 4.90 -0.13 9.29
C LEU A 19 3.89 0.59 10.21
N LYS A 20 3.60 1.86 9.90
CA LYS A 20 2.51 2.60 10.56
C LYS A 20 1.22 2.33 9.81
N ILE A 21 0.26 1.69 10.47
CA ILE A 21 -1.04 1.39 9.87
C ILE A 21 -2.17 1.91 10.74
N THR A 22 -3.21 2.40 10.08
CA THR A 22 -4.46 2.82 10.69
C THR A 22 -5.38 1.63 10.90
N VAL A 23 -5.95 1.54 12.10
CA VAL A 23 -6.87 0.47 12.49
C VAL A 23 -8.25 1.09 12.69
N GLN A 24 -9.27 0.50 12.09
CA GLN A 24 -10.66 0.83 12.33
C GLN A 24 -11.23 -0.09 13.40
N LEU A 25 -11.79 0.49 14.45
CA LEU A 25 -12.45 -0.24 15.53
C LEU A 25 -13.96 -0.07 15.39
N THR A 26 -14.67 -1.15 15.09
CA THR A 26 -16.14 -1.16 15.09
C THR A 26 -16.61 -1.71 16.43
N ILE A 27 -17.24 -0.85 17.23
CA ILE A 27 -17.69 -1.19 18.58
C ILE A 27 -19.18 -1.57 18.52
N GLN A 28 -19.50 -2.79 18.91
CA GLN A 28 -20.88 -3.26 19.09
C GLN A 28 -20.98 -3.97 20.44
N ASN A 29 -22.02 -3.67 21.23
CA ASN A 29 -22.26 -4.31 22.54
C ASN A 29 -21.01 -4.36 23.45
N ARG A 30 -20.22 -3.27 23.48
CA ARG A 30 -18.94 -3.16 24.22
C ARG A 30 -17.84 -4.14 23.80
N GLN A 31 -17.99 -4.80 22.66
CA GLN A 31 -16.96 -5.60 22.01
C GLN A 31 -16.40 -4.81 20.82
N ALA A 32 -15.07 -4.75 20.72
CA ALA A 32 -14.38 -4.09 19.63
C ALA A 32 -13.99 -5.14 18.58
N THR A 33 -14.51 -4.98 17.37
CA THR A 33 -14.02 -5.70 16.19
C THR A 33 -12.97 -4.85 15.50
N ILE A 34 -11.87 -5.47 15.11
CA ILE A 34 -10.68 -4.80 14.60
C ILE A 34 -10.58 -5.06 13.10
N SER A 35 -10.60 -3.99 12.31
CA SER A 35 -10.32 -4.03 10.89
C SER A 35 -9.06 -3.23 10.58
N VAL A 36 -8.15 -3.84 9.84
CA VAL A 36 -6.92 -3.17 9.42
C VAL A 36 -7.20 -2.45 8.11
N VAL A 37 -6.96 -1.14 8.08
CA VAL A 37 -7.14 -0.32 6.87
C VAL A 37 -5.75 -0.01 6.30
N PRO A 38 -5.26 -0.77 5.31
CA PRO A 38 -3.90 -0.59 4.80
C PRO A 38 -3.81 0.66 3.91
N SER A 39 -2.78 1.47 4.06
CA SER A 39 -2.50 2.58 3.14
C SER A 39 -1.81 2.09 1.86
N ALA A 40 -1.87 2.87 0.79
CA ALA A 40 -1.14 2.60 -0.46
C ALA A 40 0.35 2.34 -0.22
N ALA A 41 0.99 3.22 0.55
CA ALA A 41 2.40 3.08 0.92
C ALA A 41 2.67 1.79 1.70
N SER A 42 1.76 1.37 2.58
CA SER A 42 1.92 0.11 3.33
C SER A 42 1.87 -1.12 2.40
N LEU A 43 0.99 -1.11 1.40
CA LEU A 43 0.87 -2.18 0.42
C LEU A 43 2.10 -2.27 -0.48
N ILE A 44 2.62 -1.12 -0.93
CA ILE A 44 3.84 -1.03 -1.75
C ILE A 44 5.05 -1.56 -0.98
N ILE A 45 5.25 -1.12 0.26
CA ILE A 45 6.40 -1.58 1.07
C ILE A 45 6.28 -3.07 1.39
N LYS A 46 5.05 -3.59 1.58
CA LYS A 46 4.81 -5.02 1.75
C LYS A 46 5.17 -5.82 0.50
N ALA A 47 4.83 -5.32 -0.69
CA ALA A 47 5.19 -5.96 -1.96
C ALA A 47 6.70 -5.96 -2.21
N LEU A 48 7.41 -4.93 -1.73
CA LEU A 48 8.88 -4.87 -1.79
C LEU A 48 9.60 -5.87 -0.88
N LYS A 49 8.88 -6.58 0.01
CA LYS A 49 9.44 -7.58 0.94
C LYS A 49 10.65 -7.06 1.73
N GLU A 50 10.67 -5.78 2.05
CA GLU A 50 11.78 -5.20 2.77
C GLU A 50 11.86 -5.72 4.21
N PRO A 51 13.07 -5.88 4.77
CA PRO A 51 13.24 -6.36 6.13
C PRO A 51 12.59 -5.40 7.14
N PRO A 52 12.16 -5.93 8.32
CA PRO A 52 11.48 -5.15 9.33
C PRO A 52 12.32 -3.92 9.72
N ARG A 53 11.75 -2.73 9.50
CA ARG A 53 12.46 -1.48 9.69
C ARG A 53 12.80 -1.24 11.16
N ASP A 54 14.09 -1.00 11.44
CA ASP A 54 14.53 -0.48 12.73
C ASP A 54 14.32 1.04 12.79
N ARG A 55 13.24 1.45 13.47
CA ARG A 55 12.80 2.84 13.53
C ARG A 55 13.74 3.75 14.35
N LYS A 56 14.66 3.21 15.15
CA LYS A 56 15.50 4.01 16.05
C LYS A 56 16.79 4.49 15.41
N ARG A 57 17.35 3.74 14.45
CA ARG A 57 18.67 4.02 13.88
C ARG A 57 18.65 5.01 12.71
N GLN A 58 17.69 4.91 11.79
CA GLN A 58 17.64 5.77 10.61
C GLN A 58 16.23 6.29 10.31
N LYS A 59 16.12 7.62 10.31
CA LYS A 59 14.93 8.35 9.84
C LYS A 59 15.02 8.51 8.32
N ASN A 60 13.87 8.48 7.63
CA ASN A 60 13.76 8.75 6.19
C ASN A 60 14.65 7.89 5.25
N ILE A 61 14.72 6.58 5.48
CA ILE A 61 15.35 5.65 4.52
C ILE A 61 14.59 5.74 3.20
N LYS A 62 15.32 5.97 2.10
CA LYS A 62 14.79 5.87 0.74
C LYS A 62 14.71 4.40 0.37
N HIS A 63 13.54 3.95 -0.06
CA HIS A 63 13.31 2.59 -0.50
C HIS A 63 13.76 2.49 -1.95
N ASN A 64 14.80 1.72 -2.26
CA ASN A 64 15.28 1.50 -3.63
C ASN A 64 14.76 0.17 -4.18
N GLY A 65 13.48 -0.11 -3.94
CA GLY A 65 12.84 -1.35 -4.36
C GLY A 65 12.40 -1.29 -5.82
N ASN A 66 12.42 -2.43 -6.51
CA ASN A 66 11.84 -2.60 -7.84
C ASN A 66 10.60 -3.50 -7.74
N LEU A 67 9.47 -3.03 -8.27
CA LEU A 67 8.22 -3.79 -8.34
C LEU A 67 7.93 -4.22 -9.77
N SER A 68 7.24 -5.36 -9.91
CA SER A 68 6.66 -5.75 -11.21
C SER A 68 5.38 -4.98 -11.48
N PHE A 69 4.99 -4.86 -12.75
CA PHE A 69 3.71 -4.24 -13.09
C PHE A 69 2.51 -5.04 -12.57
N ASP A 70 2.63 -6.37 -12.45
CA ASP A 70 1.60 -7.25 -11.90
C ASP A 70 1.34 -6.99 -10.41
N ASP A 71 2.40 -6.75 -9.64
CA ASP A 71 2.27 -6.36 -8.22
C ASP A 71 1.48 -5.05 -8.09
N ILE A 72 1.70 -4.10 -8.99
CA ILE A 72 0.98 -2.82 -9.00
C ILE A 72 -0.49 -3.01 -9.36
N LEU A 73 -0.79 -3.89 -10.32
CA LEU A 73 -2.16 -4.21 -10.69
C LEU A 73 -2.91 -4.87 -9.52
N SER A 74 -2.26 -5.81 -8.83
CA SER A 74 -2.80 -6.45 -7.62
C SER A 74 -3.06 -5.46 -6.48
N ILE A 75 -2.12 -4.52 -6.24
CA ILE A 75 -2.28 -3.45 -5.25
C ILE A 75 -3.42 -2.50 -5.66
N ALA A 76 -3.50 -2.14 -6.94
CA ALA A 76 -4.54 -1.26 -7.46
C ALA A 76 -5.93 -1.89 -7.31
N ARG A 77 -6.08 -3.19 -7.62
CA ARG A 77 -7.32 -3.95 -7.38
C ARG A 77 -7.71 -3.98 -5.90
N SER A 78 -6.75 -4.21 -5.02
CA SER A 78 -6.96 -4.18 -3.56
C SER A 78 -7.37 -2.79 -3.05
N MET A 79 -6.93 -1.73 -3.73
CA MET A 79 -7.29 -0.35 -3.41
C MET A 79 -8.54 0.16 -4.13
N ARG A 80 -9.02 -0.55 -5.15
CA ARG A 80 -10.18 -0.17 -5.97
C ARG A 80 -11.42 0.21 -5.15
N PRO A 81 -11.81 -0.53 -4.09
CA PRO A 81 -13.00 -0.16 -3.30
C PRO A 81 -12.88 1.17 -2.54
N ARG A 82 -11.66 1.71 -2.42
CA ARG A 82 -11.35 2.94 -1.68
C ARG A 82 -10.83 4.07 -2.56
N SER A 83 -10.54 3.78 -3.83
CA SER A 83 -10.12 4.78 -4.80
C SER A 83 -11.35 5.52 -5.32
N MET A 84 -11.25 6.84 -5.44
CA MET A 84 -12.30 7.68 -6.01
C MET A 84 -12.24 7.74 -7.54
N SER A 85 -11.40 6.91 -8.16
CA SER A 85 -11.18 6.93 -9.59
C SER A 85 -12.26 6.15 -10.36
N LYS A 86 -12.77 6.74 -11.44
CA LYS A 86 -13.78 6.10 -12.31
C LYS A 86 -13.26 4.82 -12.96
N TYR A 87 -12.00 4.78 -13.37
CA TYR A 87 -11.41 3.66 -14.12
C TYR A 87 -10.21 3.08 -13.37
N LEU A 88 -9.92 1.78 -13.56
CA LEU A 88 -8.77 1.13 -12.92
C LEU A 88 -7.46 1.81 -13.35
N SER A 89 -7.39 2.30 -14.59
CA SER A 89 -6.27 3.10 -15.10
C SER A 89 -5.94 4.31 -14.23
N GLY A 90 -6.94 4.95 -13.62
CA GLY A 90 -6.72 6.06 -12.70
C GLY A 90 -6.25 5.57 -11.33
N THR A 91 -6.79 4.46 -10.82
CA THR A 91 -6.29 3.83 -9.58
C THR A 91 -4.82 3.39 -9.73
N VAL A 92 -4.43 2.82 -10.87
CA VAL A 92 -3.03 2.46 -11.16
C VAL A 92 -2.12 3.70 -11.16
N LYS A 93 -2.57 4.83 -11.73
CA LYS A 93 -1.83 6.11 -11.68
C LYS A 93 -1.64 6.62 -10.25
N GLU A 94 -2.64 6.46 -9.38
CA GLU A 94 -2.54 6.82 -7.95
C GLU A 94 -1.48 5.96 -7.24
N ILE A 95 -1.46 4.65 -7.51
CA ILE A 95 -0.43 3.75 -6.95
C ILE A 95 0.96 4.13 -7.47
N LEU A 96 1.11 4.37 -8.78
CA LEU A 96 2.39 4.80 -9.37
C LEU A 96 2.89 6.13 -8.78
N GLY A 97 1.99 7.09 -8.54
CA GLY A 97 2.34 8.33 -7.85
C GLY A 97 2.83 8.10 -6.40
N THR A 98 2.25 7.11 -5.72
CA THR A 98 2.71 6.71 -4.39
C THR A 98 4.08 6.02 -4.45
N CYS A 99 4.34 5.18 -5.46
CA CYS A 99 5.64 4.53 -5.69
C CYS A 99 6.77 5.56 -5.81
N GLN A 100 6.54 6.66 -6.53
CA GLN A 100 7.49 7.77 -6.65
C GLN A 100 7.87 8.38 -5.29
N SER A 101 6.89 8.56 -4.40
CA SER A 101 7.10 9.14 -3.07
C SER A 101 7.83 8.19 -2.12
N VAL A 102 7.62 6.88 -2.28
CA VAL A 102 8.32 5.84 -1.53
C VAL A 102 9.76 5.66 -2.02
N GLY A 103 10.01 5.94 -3.32
CA GLY A 103 11.31 5.80 -3.99
C GLY A 103 11.43 4.55 -4.85
N CYS A 104 10.32 3.87 -5.11
CA CYS A 104 10.31 2.59 -5.83
C CYS A 104 10.44 2.81 -7.35
N THR A 105 11.11 1.87 -8.01
CA THR A 105 11.07 1.72 -9.47
C THR A 105 10.11 0.62 -9.86
N VAL A 106 9.63 0.66 -11.10
CA VAL A 106 8.70 -0.33 -11.63
C VAL A 106 9.27 -0.83 -12.94
N GLU A 107 9.57 -2.12 -13.01
CA GLU A 107 10.29 -2.73 -14.14
C GLU A 107 11.59 -1.98 -14.52
N GLY A 108 12.29 -1.43 -13.52
CA GLY A 108 13.50 -0.62 -13.73
C GLY A 108 13.27 0.76 -14.36
N ARG A 109 12.00 1.15 -14.61
CA ARG A 109 11.62 2.47 -15.09
C ARG A 109 11.13 3.36 -13.94
N PRO A 110 11.28 4.69 -14.05
CA PRO A 110 10.72 5.61 -13.07
C PRO A 110 9.18 5.63 -13.20
N PRO A 111 8.43 5.70 -12.08
CA PRO A 111 6.96 5.71 -12.10
C PRO A 111 6.35 6.85 -12.94
N ARG A 112 7.08 7.96 -13.13
CA ARG A 112 6.62 9.11 -13.91
C ARG A 112 6.46 8.79 -15.39
N ASP A 113 7.40 8.06 -15.98
CA ASP A 113 7.37 7.69 -17.40
C ASP A 113 6.20 6.72 -17.66
N LEU A 114 5.93 5.81 -16.72
CA LEU A 114 4.78 4.91 -16.80
C LEU A 114 3.44 5.66 -16.73
N ILE A 115 3.35 6.71 -15.90
CA ILE A 115 2.14 7.55 -15.86
C ILE A 115 1.93 8.24 -17.22
N GLU A 116 3.00 8.72 -17.86
CA GLU A 116 2.94 9.33 -19.19
C GLU A 116 2.58 8.32 -20.28
N GLU A 117 3.11 7.09 -20.23
CA GLU A 117 2.74 6.00 -21.15
C GLU A 117 1.27 5.59 -21.03
N ILE A 118 0.72 5.56 -19.81
CA ILE A 118 -0.71 5.27 -19.57
C ILE A 118 -1.57 6.45 -20.04
N ASN A 119 -1.11 7.70 -19.86
CA ASN A 119 -1.81 8.88 -20.40
C ASN A 119 -1.79 8.90 -21.94
N GLY A 120 -0.69 8.46 -22.54
CA GLY A 120 -0.51 8.34 -23.99
C GLY A 120 -1.16 7.10 -24.61
N GLY A 121 -1.83 6.26 -23.82
CA GLY A 121 -2.54 5.06 -24.28
C GLY A 121 -1.63 3.91 -24.74
N LYS A 122 -0.31 3.99 -24.50
CA LYS A 122 0.66 2.95 -24.89
C LYS A 122 0.61 1.73 -23.97
N LEU A 123 0.23 1.95 -22.71
CA LEU A 123 0.17 0.91 -21.70
C LEU A 123 -1.30 0.69 -21.31
N GLN A 124 -1.87 -0.41 -21.83
CA GLN A 124 -3.26 -0.75 -21.55
C GLN A 124 -3.37 -1.33 -20.15
N VAL A 125 -4.09 -0.62 -19.29
CA VAL A 125 -4.51 -1.15 -17.99
C VAL A 125 -5.84 -1.88 -18.22
N PRO A 126 -5.96 -3.16 -17.82
CA PRO A 126 -7.25 -3.86 -17.86
C PRO A 126 -8.34 -3.09 -17.12
N ASP A 127 -9.59 -3.18 -17.57
CA ASP A 127 -10.70 -2.47 -16.90
C ASP A 127 -11.15 -3.11 -15.57
N GLU A 128 -10.66 -4.33 -15.27
CA GLU A 128 -10.93 -5.11 -14.04
C GLU A 128 -9.83 -5.00 -12.97
#